data_AF-A0A376AE91-F1
#
_entry.id   AF-A0A376AE91-F1
#
_cell.length_a   1.000
_cell.length_b   1.000
_cell.length_c   1.000
_cell.angle_alpha   90.00
_cell.angle_beta   90.00
_cell.angle_gamma   90.00
#
_symmetry.space_group_name_H-M   'P 1'
#
loop_
_entity.id
_entity.type
_entity.pdbx_description
1 polymer ?
#
loop_
_entity_poly.entity_id
_entity_poly.type
_entity_poly.pdbx_seq_one_letter_code
_entity_poly.pdbx_strand_id
1 'polypeptide(L)'
;MNAWRRAAREGRLVSRSMKGFVPAIVVAVPVVAISPPAVTVAVPPPITDHGRMEVVSANGRRVIAGRHVDVEVLLRIMRGLETLR
;
A
#
# COMPACT_ATOMS: atom_id res chain seq x y z
N MET A 1 19.27 6.86 -4.11
CA MET A 1 17.95 6.99 -3.43
C MET A 1 16.94 7.49 -4.45
N ASN A 2 15.79 6.83 -4.62
CA ASN A 2 14.82 7.13 -5.68
C ASN A 2 13.89 8.31 -5.32
N ALA A 3 13.38 8.99 -6.35
CA ALA A 3 12.66 10.25 -6.23
C ALA A 3 11.44 10.18 -5.30
N TRP A 4 10.70 9.07 -5.29
CA TRP A 4 9.53 8.91 -4.42
C TRP A 4 9.90 8.84 -2.93
N ARG A 5 11.04 8.23 -2.56
CA ARG A 5 11.49 8.17 -1.15
C ARG A 5 11.91 9.54 -0.64
N ARG A 6 12.49 10.36 -1.52
CA ARG A 6 12.84 11.75 -1.22
C ARG A 6 11.55 12.56 -0.99
N ALA A 7 10.60 12.48 -1.92
CA ALA A 7 9.31 13.17 -1.82
C ALA A 7 8.52 12.75 -0.57
N ALA A 8 8.58 11.48 -0.17
CA ALA A 8 7.95 10.99 1.06
C ALA A 8 8.51 11.65 2.32
N ARG A 9 9.84 11.71 2.47
CA ARG A 9 10.48 12.35 3.63
C ARG A 9 10.19 13.83 3.72
N GLU A 10 10.06 14.47 2.57
CA GLU A 10 9.81 15.91 2.47
C GLU A 10 8.32 16.26 2.56
N GLY A 11 7.44 15.28 2.80
CA GLY A 11 5.99 15.50 2.90
C GLY A 11 5.32 15.88 1.57
N ARG A 12 6.01 15.69 0.43
CA ARG A 12 5.57 16.13 -0.90
C ARG A 12 4.77 15.09 -1.67
N LEU A 13 4.41 13.96 -1.05
CA LEU A 13 3.60 12.91 -1.68
C LEU A 13 2.16 13.34 -1.95
N VAL A 14 1.64 14.33 -1.22
CA VAL A 14 0.23 14.72 -1.28
C VAL A 14 0.13 16.21 -1.60
N SER A 15 -0.06 16.54 -2.88
CA SER A 15 -0.40 17.91 -3.31
C SER A 15 -1.92 18.21 -3.23
N ARG A 16 -2.74 17.25 -2.76
CA ARG A 16 -4.19 17.41 -2.66
C ARG A 16 -4.58 17.90 -1.27
N SER A 17 -5.54 18.83 -1.21
CA SER A 17 -6.11 19.40 0.01
C SER A 17 -6.34 18.34 1.09
N MET A 18 -5.72 18.51 2.26
CA MET A 18 -5.88 17.65 3.44
C MET A 18 -7.19 17.93 4.19
N LYS A 19 -8.12 18.70 3.61
CA LYS A 19 -9.38 19.07 4.25
C LYS A 19 -10.22 17.81 4.45
N GLY A 20 -10.40 17.39 5.71
CA GLY A 20 -11.10 16.16 6.09
C GLY A 20 -10.19 14.94 6.27
N PHE A 21 -8.87 15.06 6.08
CA PHE A 21 -7.93 13.99 6.41
C PHE A 21 -7.69 13.94 7.91
N VAL A 22 -8.01 12.82 8.55
CA VAL A 22 -7.68 12.53 9.95
C VAL A 22 -6.46 11.59 9.97
N PRO A 23 -5.27 12.03 10.39
CA PRO A 23 -4.09 11.18 10.46
C PRO A 23 -4.30 10.08 11.52
N ALA A 24 -4.18 8.82 11.11
CA ALA A 24 -4.07 7.70 12.04
C ALA A 24 -2.59 7.55 12.46
N ILE A 25 -2.30 7.80 13.73
CA ILE A 25 -0.97 7.57 14.31
C ILE A 25 -0.92 6.12 14.77
N VAL A 26 -0.07 5.31 14.15
CA VAL A 26 0.21 3.95 14.63
C VAL A 26 1.19 4.04 15.79
N VAL A 27 0.68 4.01 17.02
CA VAL A 27 1.50 3.91 18.22
C VAL A 27 1.75 2.43 18.49
N ALA A 28 3.02 2.01 18.42
CA ALA A 28 3.40 0.69 18.90
C ALA A 28 3.17 0.65 20.42
N VAL A 29 2.20 -0.15 20.87
CA VAL A 29 1.98 -0.39 22.30
C VAL A 29 3.18 -1.18 22.82
N PRO A 30 3.92 -0.70 23.84
CA PRO A 30 5.01 -1.48 24.41
C PRO A 30 4.43 -2.73 25.08
N VAL A 31 4.75 -3.89 24.53
CA VAL A 31 4.41 -5.18 25.14
C VAL A 31 5.28 -5.32 26.39
N VAL A 32 4.70 -5.10 27.56
CA VAL A 32 5.32 -5.49 28.83
C VAL A 32 5.33 -7.01 28.85
N ALA A 33 6.52 -7.61 28.76
CA ALA A 33 6.70 -9.05 28.77
C ALA A 33 6.26 -9.62 30.13
N ILE A 34 5.07 -10.21 30.17
CA ILE A 34 4.66 -11.15 31.22
C ILE A 34 4.38 -12.48 30.51
N SER A 35 5.24 -13.47 30.74
CA SER A 35 5.04 -14.88 30.34
C SER A 35 4.37 -15.63 31.51
N PRO A 36 3.61 -16.75 31.39
CA PRO A 36 3.09 -17.58 30.24
C PRO A 36 1.53 -17.83 30.37
N PRO A 37 0.83 -18.78 29.65
CA PRO A 37 1.24 -19.74 28.63
C PRO A 37 0.66 -19.47 27.23
N ALA A 38 1.25 -20.18 26.27
CA ALA A 38 1.01 -20.10 24.84
C ALA A 38 -0.47 -20.28 24.46
N VAL A 39 -1.17 -19.17 24.26
CA VAL A 39 -2.26 -19.12 23.29
C VAL A 39 -1.64 -18.53 22.04
N THR A 40 -1.38 -19.39 21.06
CA THR A 40 -0.99 -19.00 19.72
C THR A 40 -2.18 -18.25 19.12
N VAL A 41 -2.33 -16.97 19.48
CA VAL A 41 -3.04 -16.04 18.61
C VAL A 41 -2.20 -16.05 17.36
N ALA A 42 -2.68 -16.78 16.36
CA ALA A 42 -2.12 -16.72 15.02
C ALA A 42 -2.21 -15.26 14.61
N VAL A 43 -1.13 -14.52 14.88
CA VAL A 43 -0.83 -13.29 14.18
C VAL A 43 -0.94 -13.72 12.72
N PRO A 44 -1.95 -13.24 11.96
CA PRO A 44 -1.96 -13.52 10.54
C PRO A 44 -0.56 -13.12 10.07
N PRO A 45 0.17 -14.02 9.39
CA PRO A 45 1.53 -13.72 9.00
C PRO A 45 1.51 -12.34 8.38
N PRO A 46 2.47 -11.44 8.71
CA PRO A 46 2.55 -10.15 8.04
C PRO A 46 2.37 -10.46 6.57
N ILE A 47 1.36 -9.89 5.92
CA ILE A 47 1.03 -10.24 4.54
C ILE A 47 2.34 -9.98 3.81
N THR A 48 3.01 -11.08 3.54
CA THR A 48 4.37 -11.12 3.02
C THR A 48 4.09 -11.03 1.55
N ASP A 49 3.59 -9.85 1.15
CA ASP A 49 3.22 -9.56 -0.20
C ASP A 49 4.52 -9.30 -0.95
N HIS A 50 5.34 -10.35 -1.06
CA HIS A 50 6.69 -10.35 -1.60
C HIS A 50 6.71 -10.12 -3.11
N GLY A 51 5.69 -9.47 -3.66
CA GLY A 51 5.58 -9.34 -5.08
C GLY A 51 4.36 -8.63 -5.64
N ARG A 52 3.32 -8.29 -4.89
CA ARG A 52 2.22 -7.54 -5.49
C ARG A 52 2.47 -6.04 -5.46
N MET A 53 2.07 -5.39 -6.53
CA MET A 53 2.14 -3.95 -6.74
C MET A 53 0.73 -3.42 -6.97
N GLU A 54 0.39 -2.34 -6.29
CA GLU A 54 -0.82 -1.57 -6.56
C GLU A 54 -0.54 -0.51 -7.62
N VAL A 55 -1.35 -0.49 -8.67
CA VAL A 55 -1.32 0.50 -9.74
C VAL A 55 -2.62 1.31 -9.69
N VAL A 56 -2.49 2.62 -9.59
CA VAL A 56 -3.62 3.54 -9.59
C VAL A 56 -3.73 4.20 -10.97
N SER A 57 -4.88 4.02 -11.60
CA SER A 57 -5.20 4.60 -12.91
C SER A 57 -5.59 6.08 -12.81
N ALA A 58 -5.62 6.78 -13.95
CA ALA A 58 -6.00 8.20 -14.02
C ALA A 58 -7.43 8.48 -13.53
N ASN A 59 -8.35 7.52 -13.64
CA ASN A 59 -9.74 7.65 -13.15
C ASN A 59 -9.90 7.20 -11.68
N GLY A 60 -8.80 6.96 -10.97
CA GLY A 60 -8.80 6.61 -9.54
C GLY A 60 -9.10 5.14 -9.24
N ARG A 61 -9.33 4.30 -10.26
CA ARG A 61 -9.46 2.84 -10.08
C ARG A 61 -8.10 2.22 -9.76
N ARG A 62 -8.12 1.17 -8.94
CA ARG A 62 -6.94 0.49 -8.42
C ARG A 62 -6.85 -0.93 -8.99
N VAL A 63 -5.64 -1.33 -9.38
CA VAL A 63 -5.32 -2.68 -9.89
C VAL A 63 -4.22 -3.25 -9.01
N ILE A 64 -4.41 -4.48 -8.52
CA ILE A 64 -3.37 -5.22 -7.79
C ILE A 64 -2.75 -6.21 -8.76
N ALA A 65 -1.47 -6.05 -9.07
CA ALA A 65 -0.72 -6.88 -10.00
C ALA A 65 0.34 -7.70 -9.26
N GLY A 66 0.61 -8.93 -9.70
CA GLY A 66 1.70 -9.75 -9.14
C GLY A 66 3.08 -9.41 -9.73
N ARG A 67 4.14 -9.95 -9.11
CA ARG A 67 5.56 -9.66 -9.44
C ARG A 67 5.92 -10.00 -10.88
N HIS A 68 5.31 -11.06 -11.39
CA HIS A 68 5.59 -11.62 -12.72
C HIS A 68 4.47 -11.29 -13.71
N VAL A 69 3.74 -10.18 -13.48
CA VAL A 69 2.74 -9.73 -14.44
C VAL A 69 3.42 -9.39 -15.76
N ASP A 70 2.85 -9.87 -16.86
CA ASP A 70 3.25 -9.43 -18.19
C ASP A 70 2.90 -7.94 -18.34
N VAL A 71 3.90 -7.14 -18.72
CA VAL A 71 3.78 -5.68 -18.85
C VAL A 71 2.74 -5.32 -19.91
N GLU A 72 2.66 -6.06 -21.01
CA GLU A 72 1.72 -5.77 -22.09
C GLU A 72 0.29 -6.09 -21.71
N VAL A 73 0.09 -7.15 -20.91
CA VAL A 73 -1.21 -7.46 -20.31
C VAL A 73 -1.62 -6.35 -19.35
N LEU A 74 -0.72 -5.90 -18.48
CA LEU A 74 -1.00 -4.82 -17.54
C LEU A 74 -1.37 -3.52 -18.28
N LEU A 75 -0.63 -3.14 -19.32
CA LEU A 75 -0.91 -1.95 -20.13
C LEU A 75 -2.26 -2.05 -20.85
N ARG A 76 -2.59 -3.22 -21.42
CA ARG A 76 -3.88 -3.44 -22.07
C ARG A 76 -5.04 -3.28 -21.09
N ILE A 77 -4.91 -3.85 -19.88
CA ILE A 77 -5.91 -3.73 -18.82
C ILE A 77 -6.06 -2.28 -18.38
N MET A 78 -4.94 -1.58 -18.12
CA MET A 78 -4.96 -0.19 -17.68
C MET A 78 -5.65 0.71 -18.70
N ARG A 79 -5.33 0.58 -20.00
CA ARG A 79 -6.01 1.33 -21.06
C ARG A 79 -7.51 1.07 -21.08
N GLY A 80 -7.94 -0.19 -20.98
CA GLY A 80 -9.36 -0.53 -20.91
C GLY A 80 -10.03 0.10 -19.70
N LEU A 81 -9.43 -0.03 -18.52
CA LEU A 81 -9.96 0.52 -17.28
C LEU A 81 -10.06 2.04 -17.29
N GLU A 82 -9.12 2.73 -17.92
CA GLU A 82 -9.11 4.20 -18.03
C GLU A 82 -10.21 4.73 -18.96
N THR A 83 -10.70 3.93 -19.91
CA THR A 83 -11.82 4.33 -20.78
C THR A 83 -13.18 4.23 -20.12
N LEU A 84 -13.28 3.55 -18.97
CA LEU A 84 -14.52 3.41 -18.24
C LEU A 84 -14.81 4.71 -17.48
N ARG A 85 -15.93 5.35 -17.83
CA ARG A 85 -16.48 6.54 -17.16
C ARG A 85 -17.09 6.19 -15.80
#